data_AF-A0A9W6VEJ9-F1
#
_entry.id   AF-A0A9W6VEJ9-F1
#
_cell.length_a   1.000
_cell.length_b   1.000
_cell.length_c   1.000
_cell.angle_alpha   90.00
_cell.angle_beta   90.00
_cell.angle_gamma   90.00
#
_symmetry.space_group_name_H-M   'P 1'
#
loop_
_entity.id
_entity.type
_entity.pdbx_description
1 polymer ?
#
loop_
_entity_poly.entity_id
_entity_poly.type
_entity_poly.pdbx_seq_one_letter_code
_entity_poly.pdbx_strand_id
1 'polypeptide(L)'
;MQTNSGEYVRASTDGADRLVVATAGQVYGSDDAGRTLISKQATGVIGSPQSPVMIRELAISPLDPDLIFAATGSWRQETLVKGGHGVLRSDDGGHTWREFSNGLSDLDISALAFAPDGHSLFALTPQSGAYRIRL
;
A
#
# COMPACT_ATOMS: atom_id res chain seq x y z
N MET A 1 -15.52 -21.02 6.77
CA MET A 1 -14.97 -19.87 7.51
C MET A 1 -15.18 -18.65 6.63
N GLN A 2 -16.31 -17.96 6.79
CA GLN A 2 -16.60 -16.74 6.01
C GLN A 2 -15.91 -15.58 6.71
N THR A 3 -14.84 -15.06 6.12
CA THR A 3 -14.31 -13.76 6.51
C THR A 3 -15.27 -12.71 5.97
N ASN A 4 -15.95 -11.99 6.85
CA ASN A 4 -16.75 -10.83 6.51
C ASN A 4 -15.83 -9.62 6.20
N SER A 5 -14.85 -9.84 5.32
CA SER A 5 -13.92 -8.84 4.81
C SER A 5 -14.54 -8.29 3.53
N GLY A 6 -15.29 -7.20 3.63
CA GLY A 6 -15.58 -6.40 2.44
C GLY A 6 -14.26 -6.19 1.71
N GLU A 7 -14.16 -6.70 0.48
CA GLU A 7 -12.89 -6.75 -0.25
C GLU A 7 -12.39 -5.32 -0.45
N TYR A 8 -11.41 -4.91 0.37
CA TYR A 8 -10.79 -3.60 0.23
C TYR A 8 -9.88 -3.65 -0.98
N VAL A 9 -10.43 -3.29 -2.13
CA VAL A 9 -9.66 -3.02 -3.33
C VAL A 9 -9.11 -1.59 -3.23
N ARG A 10 -7.82 -1.43 -3.50
CA ARG A 10 -7.17 -0.12 -3.66
C ARG A 10 -6.47 -0.08 -5.00
N ALA A 11 -6.50 1.08 -5.63
CA ALA A 11 -5.89 1.29 -6.93
C ALA A 11 -5.14 2.63 -6.92
N SER A 12 -4.04 2.69 -7.66
CA SER A 12 -3.26 3.91 -7.87
C SER A 12 -2.70 3.93 -9.28
N THR A 13 -2.58 5.11 -9.86
CA THR A 13 -2.04 5.34 -11.21
C THR A 13 -0.96 6.40 -11.17
N ASP A 14 -0.02 6.33 -12.10
CA ASP A 14 0.97 7.38 -12.34
C ASP A 14 0.38 8.57 -13.14
N GLY A 15 -0.89 8.51 -13.51
CA GLY A 15 -1.56 9.51 -14.35
C GLY A 15 -1.36 9.29 -15.85
N ALA A 16 -0.74 8.17 -16.23
CA ALA A 16 -0.55 7.73 -17.61
C ALA A 16 -1.12 6.31 -17.79
N ASP A 17 -0.36 5.38 -18.35
CA ASP A 17 -0.82 4.03 -18.68
C ASP A 17 -0.67 3.03 -17.52
N ARG A 18 0.06 3.36 -16.45
CA ARG A 18 0.27 2.43 -15.34
C ARG A 18 -0.82 2.51 -14.28
N LEU A 19 -1.22 1.33 -13.81
CA LEU A 19 -2.11 1.14 -12.67
C LEU A 19 -1.57 0.00 -11.81
N VAL A 20 -1.58 0.19 -10.49
CA VAL A 20 -1.43 -0.87 -9.51
C VAL A 20 -2.73 -1.02 -8.75
N VAL A 21 -3.19 -2.26 -8.58
CA VAL A 21 -4.38 -2.62 -7.81
C VAL A 21 -3.97 -3.61 -6.75
N ALA A 22 -4.40 -3.43 -5.50
CA ALA A 22 -4.17 -4.40 -4.44
C ALA A 22 -5.45 -4.73 -3.69
N THR A 23 -5.50 -5.98 -3.22
CA THR A 23 -6.54 -6.53 -2.35
C THR A 23 -5.89 -7.05 -1.06
N ALA A 24 -6.65 -7.77 -0.22
CA ALA A 24 -6.08 -8.51 0.90
C ALA A 24 -5.20 -9.67 0.40
N GLY A 25 -3.92 -9.37 0.14
CA GLY A 25 -2.89 -10.35 -0.19
C GLY A 25 -2.61 -10.55 -1.68
N GLN A 26 -3.27 -9.81 -2.58
CA GLN A 26 -2.96 -9.85 -4.02
C GLN A 26 -2.63 -8.46 -4.53
N VAL A 27 -1.72 -8.41 -5.50
CA VAL A 27 -1.36 -7.19 -6.22
C VAL A 27 -1.42 -7.50 -7.71
N TYR A 28 -2.05 -6.61 -8.46
CA TYR A 28 -2.15 -6.65 -9.91
C TYR A 28 -1.55 -5.36 -10.47
N GLY A 29 -0.93 -5.45 -11.64
CA GLY A 29 -0.48 -4.28 -12.39
C GLY A 29 -1.02 -4.26 -13.81
N SER A 30 -1.06 -3.07 -14.37
CA SER A 30 -1.36 -2.77 -15.77
C SER A 30 -0.32 -1.78 -16.28
N ASP A 31 0.07 -1.95 -17.54
CA ASP A 31 0.90 -1.02 -18.31
C ASP A 31 0.13 -0.51 -19.55
N ASP A 32 -1.19 -0.66 -19.58
CA ASP A 32 -2.03 -0.42 -20.77
C ASP A 32 -3.32 0.34 -20.44
N ALA A 33 -3.25 1.30 -19.51
CA ALA A 33 -4.35 2.12 -19.02
C ALA A 33 -5.50 1.29 -18.43
N GLY A 34 -5.17 0.17 -17.77
CA GLY A 34 -6.14 -0.72 -17.12
C GLY A 34 -6.90 -1.63 -18.08
N ARG A 35 -6.49 -1.75 -19.36
CA ARG A 35 -7.13 -2.69 -20.31
C ARG A 35 -6.84 -4.15 -19.93
N THR A 36 -5.68 -4.42 -19.36
CA THR A 36 -5.31 -5.71 -18.78
C THR A 36 -4.81 -5.55 -17.35
N LEU A 37 -5.10 -6.55 -16.51
CA LEU A 37 -4.59 -6.65 -15.15
C LEU A 37 -3.86 -7.98 -14.99
N ILE A 38 -2.57 -7.90 -14.68
CA ILE A 38 -1.69 -9.05 -14.51
C ILE A 38 -1.34 -9.19 -13.03
N SER A 39 -1.56 -10.37 -12.46
CA SER A 39 -1.12 -10.67 -11.10
C SER A 39 0.40 -10.49 -10.99
N LYS A 40 0.85 -9.71 -10.01
CA LYS A 40 2.27 -9.48 -9.71
C LYS A 40 2.86 -10.58 -8.82
N GLN A 41 2.05 -11.56 -8.38
CA GLN A 41 2.48 -12.63 -7.47
C GLN A 41 3.27 -12.07 -6.28
N ALA A 42 2.70 -11.07 -5.62
CA ALA A 42 3.37 -10.31 -4.58
C ALA A 42 3.99 -11.22 -3.52
N THR A 43 5.18 -10.88 -3.05
CA THR A 43 5.90 -11.56 -1.97
C THR A 43 6.30 -10.55 -0.88
N GLY A 44 6.91 -11.03 0.21
CA GLY A 44 7.21 -10.20 1.38
C GLY A 44 5.98 -10.01 2.25
N VAL A 45 5.74 -8.78 2.73
CA VAL A 45 4.65 -8.51 3.69
C VAL A 45 3.27 -8.76 3.08
N ILE A 46 2.94 -8.15 1.93
CA ILE A 46 1.63 -8.31 1.28
C ILE A 46 1.44 -9.74 0.75
N GLY A 47 2.51 -10.40 0.30
CA GLY A 47 2.46 -11.77 -0.22
C GLY A 47 2.45 -12.88 0.82
N SER A 48 2.57 -12.56 2.10
CA SER A 48 2.68 -13.56 3.16
C SER A 48 1.30 -14.02 3.65
N PRO A 49 0.97 -15.33 3.57
CA PRO A 49 -0.27 -15.86 4.14
C PRO A 49 -0.38 -15.69 5.66
N GLN A 50 0.77 -15.50 6.34
CA GLN A 50 0.86 -15.39 7.79
C GLN A 50 0.69 -13.95 8.29
N SER A 51 0.77 -12.96 7.39
CA SER A 51 0.71 -11.54 7.74
C SER A 51 -0.35 -10.82 6.92
N PRO A 52 -1.64 -11.13 7.11
CA PRO A 52 -2.71 -10.42 6.43
C PRO A 52 -2.69 -8.93 6.81
N VAL A 53 -2.46 -8.08 5.80
CA VAL A 53 -2.45 -6.63 5.95
C VAL A 53 -3.70 -6.02 5.33
N MET A 54 -4.25 -5.00 5.98
CA MET A 54 -5.30 -4.17 5.40
C MET A 54 -4.65 -2.99 4.68
N ILE A 55 -4.70 -3.01 3.35
CA ILE A 55 -4.20 -1.91 2.51
C ILE A 55 -5.27 -0.80 2.48
N ARG A 56 -4.90 0.39 2.95
CA ARG A 56 -5.76 1.57 2.96
C ARG A 56 -5.55 2.46 1.76
N GLU A 57 -4.34 2.48 1.20
CA GLU A 57 -4.03 3.24 -0.01
C GLU A 57 -2.78 2.68 -0.69
N LEU A 58 -2.69 2.89 -2.00
CA LEU A 58 -1.49 2.69 -2.80
C LEU A 58 -1.07 4.03 -3.41
N ALA A 59 0.23 4.25 -3.53
CA ALA A 59 0.78 5.47 -4.12
C ALA A 59 1.95 5.08 -5.03
N ILE A 60 1.83 5.37 -6.32
CA ILE A 60 2.93 5.23 -7.30
C ILE A 60 3.75 6.51 -7.28
N SER A 61 5.08 6.40 -7.23
CA SER A 61 5.95 7.56 -7.29
C SER A 61 5.85 8.25 -8.66
N PRO A 62 5.68 9.59 -8.69
CA PRO A 62 5.64 10.33 -9.95
C PRO A 62 7.02 10.42 -10.63
N LEU A 63 8.10 10.12 -9.92
CA LEU A 63 9.47 10.16 -10.46
C LEU A 63 9.97 8.80 -10.93
N ASP A 64 9.37 7.71 -10.43
CA ASP A 64 9.76 6.34 -10.73
C ASP A 64 8.55 5.41 -10.54
N PRO A 65 7.85 5.03 -11.63
CA PRO A 65 6.65 4.21 -11.51
C PRO A 65 6.87 2.77 -11.02
N ASP A 66 8.11 2.29 -10.89
CA ASP A 66 8.40 1.01 -10.22
C ASP A 66 8.47 1.16 -8.69
N LEU A 67 8.64 2.39 -8.19
CA LEU A 67 8.60 2.71 -6.78
C LEU A 67 7.15 2.94 -6.32
N ILE A 68 6.62 1.99 -5.54
CA ILE A 68 5.24 1.99 -5.05
C ILE A 68 5.22 1.89 -3.53
N PHE A 69 4.32 2.65 -2.91
CA PHE A 69 4.06 2.60 -1.47
C PHE A 69 2.65 2.14 -1.17
N ALA A 70 2.48 1.46 -0.03
CA ALA A 70 1.18 1.07 0.48
C ALA A 70 1.01 1.56 1.92
N ALA A 71 -0.09 2.24 2.19
CA ALA A 71 -0.55 2.49 3.55
C ALA A 71 -1.23 1.24 4.08
N THR A 72 -0.84 0.81 5.27
CA THR A 72 -1.53 -0.25 5.98
C THR A 72 -2.22 0.29 7.21
N GLY A 73 -3.38 -0.25 7.53
CA GLY A 73 -4.15 0.16 8.69
C GLY A 73 -4.62 -0.99 9.56
N SER A 74 -5.14 -0.62 10.72
CA SER A 74 -5.70 -1.59 11.65
C SER A 74 -7.01 -2.18 11.12
N TRP A 75 -7.25 -3.45 11.43
CA TRP A 75 -8.47 -4.14 11.04
C TRP A 75 -8.96 -5.08 12.13
N ARG A 76 -10.26 -5.40 12.10
CA ARG A 76 -10.89 -6.27 13.09
C ARG A 76 -11.12 -7.65 12.51
N GLN A 77 -10.66 -8.65 13.24
CA GLN A 77 -10.97 -10.06 13.01
C GLN A 77 -11.71 -10.58 14.23
N GLU A 78 -13.03 -10.71 14.10
CA GLU A 78 -13.92 -11.06 15.23
C GLU A 78 -13.71 -10.10 16.41
N THR A 79 -13.20 -10.60 17.54
CA THR A 79 -12.92 -9.82 18.75
C THR A 79 -11.50 -9.26 18.80
N LEU A 80 -10.62 -9.67 17.87
CA LEU A 80 -9.22 -9.25 17.82
C LEU A 80 -9.04 -8.01 16.93
N VAL A 81 -8.34 -7.01 17.45
CA VAL A 81 -7.83 -5.88 16.66
C VAL A 81 -6.42 -6.22 16.20
N LYS A 82 -6.19 -6.22 14.89
CA LYS A 82 -4.87 -6.37 14.27
C LYS A 82 -4.35 -4.98 13.91
N GLY A 83 -3.12 -4.66 14.30
CA GLY A 83 -2.47 -3.39 13.98
C GLY A 83 -2.07 -3.30 12.50
N GLY A 84 -1.86 -2.08 12.01
CA GLY A 84 -1.19 -1.84 10.74
C GLY A 84 0.32 -2.09 10.82
N HIS A 85 0.96 -2.23 9.67
CA HIS A 85 2.41 -2.35 9.50
C HIS A 85 3.08 -1.00 9.14
N GLY A 86 2.32 0.10 9.20
CA GLY A 86 2.78 1.41 8.77
C GLY A 86 2.76 1.55 7.25
N VAL A 87 3.88 2.02 6.69
CA VAL A 87 4.07 2.17 5.26
C VAL A 87 4.88 0.99 4.74
N LEU A 88 4.40 0.36 3.66
CA LEU A 88 5.18 -0.63 2.92
C LEU A 88 5.71 0.00 1.63
N ARG A 89 6.84 -0.51 1.15
CA ARG A 89 7.51 -0.08 -0.08
C ARG A 89 7.78 -1.27 -0.98
N SER A 90 7.58 -1.07 -2.27
CA SER A 90 8.07 -1.91 -3.36
C SER A 90 8.93 -1.05 -4.27
N ASP A 91 10.05 -1.61 -4.71
CA ASP A 91 11.01 -0.98 -5.63
C ASP A 91 11.02 -1.67 -7.00
N ASP A 92 10.02 -2.51 -7.26
CA ASP A 92 9.97 -3.41 -8.42
C ASP A 92 8.57 -3.50 -9.03
N GLY A 93 7.77 -2.44 -8.92
CA GLY A 93 6.43 -2.39 -9.53
C GLY A 93 5.41 -3.30 -8.85
N GLY A 94 5.60 -3.58 -7.56
CA GLY A 94 4.65 -4.30 -6.70
C GLY A 94 4.87 -5.81 -6.58
N HIS A 95 6.02 -6.35 -7.00
CA HIS A 95 6.33 -7.78 -6.89
C HIS A 95 6.85 -8.15 -5.50
N THR A 96 7.67 -7.30 -4.88
CA THR A 96 8.18 -7.50 -3.51
C THR A 96 7.85 -6.30 -2.62
N TRP A 97 7.43 -6.58 -1.38
CA TRP A 97 7.00 -5.55 -0.42
C TRP A 97 7.70 -5.69 0.92
N ARG A 98 8.29 -4.60 1.41
CA ARG A 98 8.98 -4.51 2.69
C ARG A 98 8.48 -3.34 3.53
N GLU A 99 8.64 -3.43 4.85
CA GLU A 99 8.30 -2.33 5.76
C GLU A 99 9.20 -1.11 5.50
N PHE A 100 8.60 0.08 5.49
CA PHE A 100 9.24 1.37 5.22
C PHE A 100 8.67 2.46 6.14
N SER A 101 8.52 2.12 7.42
CA SER A 101 7.87 2.99 8.39
C SER A 101 8.80 4.05 8.99
N ASN A 102 10.08 4.17 8.59
CA ASN A 102 11.00 5.30 8.85
C ASN A 102 10.81 6.13 10.15
N GLY A 103 10.69 5.49 11.31
CA GLY A 103 10.54 6.16 12.61
C GLY A 103 9.13 6.66 12.94
N LEU A 104 8.11 6.24 12.19
CA LEU A 104 6.69 6.43 12.53
C LEU A 104 6.39 5.78 13.87
N SER A 105 5.88 6.57 14.82
CA SER A 105 5.40 6.08 16.12
C SER A 105 3.99 5.50 16.06
N ASP A 106 3.29 5.72 14.95
CA ASP A 106 1.93 5.24 14.68
C ASP A 106 1.91 4.53 13.33
N LEU A 107 1.50 3.27 13.35
CA LEU A 107 1.54 2.36 12.20
C LEU A 107 0.16 2.17 11.55
N ASP A 108 -0.88 2.86 12.03
CA ASP A 108 -2.18 2.89 11.37
C ASP A 108 -2.20 4.05 10.37
N ILE A 109 -1.82 3.78 9.13
CA ILE A 109 -1.73 4.79 8.07
C ILE A 109 -3.03 4.79 7.30
N SER A 110 -3.75 5.91 7.39
CA SER A 110 -5.03 6.10 6.73
C SER A 110 -4.91 6.52 5.28
N ALA A 111 -3.87 7.30 4.96
CA ALA A 111 -3.63 7.82 3.62
C ALA A 111 -2.15 8.14 3.35
N LEU A 112 -1.78 8.19 2.07
CA LEU A 112 -0.49 8.56 1.53
C LEU A 112 -0.64 9.65 0.47
N ALA A 113 0.29 10.60 0.43
CA ALA A 113 0.36 11.58 -0.66
C ALA A 113 1.81 11.96 -0.97
N PHE A 114 2.20 11.90 -2.23
CA PHE A 114 3.46 12.47 -2.67
C PHE A 114 3.41 14.00 -2.64
N ALA A 115 4.51 14.62 -2.23
CA ALA A 115 4.74 16.02 -2.54
C ALA A 115 4.80 16.22 -4.06
N PRO A 116 4.43 17.40 -4.59
CA PRO A 116 4.45 17.66 -6.03
C PRO A 116 5.82 17.46 -6.69
N ASP A 117 6.90 17.63 -5.91
CA ASP A 117 8.27 17.40 -6.37
C ASP A 117 8.68 15.92 -6.41
N GLY A 118 7.84 15.02 -5.88
CA GLY A 118 8.08 13.58 -5.80
C GLY A 118 9.13 13.13 -4.78
N HIS A 119 9.81 14.06 -4.10
CA HIS A 119 10.93 13.76 -3.18
C HIS A 119 10.48 13.58 -1.72
N SER A 120 9.19 13.64 -1.46
CA SER A 120 8.63 13.39 -0.14
C SER A 120 7.30 12.68 -0.24
N LEU A 121 7.06 11.79 0.70
CA LEU A 121 5.80 11.10 0.90
C LEU A 121 5.24 11.53 2.26
N PHE A 122 4.00 11.98 2.28
CA PHE A 122 3.27 12.27 3.51
C PHE A 122 2.44 11.04 3.88
N ALA A 123 2.53 10.62 5.15
CA ALA A 123 1.75 9.53 5.73
C ALA A 123 0.81 10.10 6.79
N LEU A 124 -0.50 9.90 6.62
CA LEU A 124 -1.52 10.44 7.50
C LEU A 124 -2.01 9.36 8.44
N THR A 125 -1.96 9.61 9.75
CA THR A 125 -2.47 8.69 10.76
C THR A 125 -3.71 9.27 11.44
N PRO A 126 -4.69 8.44 11.83
CA PRO A 126 -5.90 8.91 12.49
C PRO A 126 -5.65 9.63 13.82
N GLN A 127 -4.59 9.26 14.54
CA GLN A 127 -4.37 9.69 15.94
C GLN A 127 -3.23 10.68 16.10
N SER A 128 -2.19 10.58 15.27
CA SER A 128 -0.92 11.28 15.48
C SER A 128 -0.66 12.37 14.43
N GLY A 129 -1.57 12.57 13.49
CA GLY A 129 -1.46 13.59 12.45
C GLY A 129 -0.67 13.09 11.22
N ALA A 130 0.07 14.00 10.58
CA ALA A 130 0.80 13.71 9.34
C ALA A 130 2.31 13.65 9.58
N TYR A 131 2.95 12.63 9.03
CA TYR A 131 4.39 12.44 9.02
C TYR A 131 4.92 12.70 7.61
N ARG A 132 6.08 13.35 7.51
CA ARG A 132 6.82 13.50 6.25
C ARG A 132 7.94 12.49 6.19
N ILE A 133 7.98 11.71 5.12
CA ILE A 133 9.05 10.78 4.79
C ILE A 133 9.79 11.35 3.59
N ARG A 134 11.10 11.53 3.72
CA ARG A 134 11.96 11.95 2.59
C ARG A 134 12.45 10.70 1.85
N LEU A 135 12.40 10.76 0.52
CA LEU A 135 12.76 9.65 -0.37
C LEU A 135 14.13 9.86 -1.01
#